data_AF-A0A2N2DJR2-F1
#
_entry.id   AF-A0A2N2DJR2-F1
#
_cell.length_a   1.000
_cell.length_b   1.000
_cell.length_c   1.000
_cell.angle_alpha   90.00
_cell.angle_beta   90.00
_cell.angle_gamma   90.00
#
_symmetry.space_group_name_H-M   'P 1'
#
loop_
_entity.id
_entity.type
_entity.pdbx_description
1 polymer ?
#
loop_
_entity_poly.entity_id
_entity_poly.type
_entity_poly.pdbx_seq_one_letter_code
_entity_poly.pdbx_strand_id
1 'polypeptide(L)' 'MEVRCMMCGKKEGIKEDHIDYRKLQKNPKAVYICTLCMARAFHEAKEGQKPNKPI' A
#
# COMPACT_ATOMS: atom_id res chain seq x y z
N MET A 1 -8.24 12.73 7.15
CA MET A 1 -9.04 11.51 7.35
C MET A 1 -8.13 10.46 7.98
N GLU A 2 -8.49 9.88 9.13
CA GLU A 2 -7.73 8.75 9.70
C GLU A 2 -8.15 7.45 9.00
N VAL A 3 -7.20 6.69 8.48
CA VAL A 3 -7.45 5.37 7.90
C VAL A 3 -6.44 4.35 8.39
N ARG A 4 -6.82 3.07 8.31
CA ARG A 4 -6.02 1.95 8.79
C ARG A 4 -5.46 1.16 7.63
N CYS A 5 -4.15 0.92 7.62
CA CYS A 5 -3.50 0.04 6.66
C CYS A 5 -3.98 -1.40 6.86
N MET A 6 -4.39 -2.07 5.78
CA MET A 6 -4.88 -3.45 5.82
C MET A 6 -3.75 -4.46 6.05
N MET A 7 -2.51 -4.12 5.69
CA MET A 7 -1.36 -5.03 5.80
C MET A 7 -0.75 -5.05 7.21
N CYS A 8 -0.46 -3.87 7.77
CA CYS A 8 0.20 -3.76 9.09
C CYS A 8 -0.72 -3.22 10.20
N GLY A 9 -1.94 -2.81 9.87
CA GLY A 9 -2.88 -2.27 10.85
C GLY A 9 -2.56 -0.86 11.35
N LYS A 10 -1.50 -0.20 10.85
CA LYS A 10 -1.10 1.17 11.22
C LYS A 10 -2.18 2.17 10.85
N LYS A 11 -2.45 3.13 11.74
CA LYS A 11 -3.36 4.24 11.49
C LYS A 11 -2.57 5.44 10.97
N GLU A 12 -3.01 6.00 9.85
CA GLU A 12 -2.37 7.15 9.22
C GLU A 12 -3.39 8.21 8.84
N GLY A 13 -3.02 9.47 9.10
CA GLY A 13 -3.82 10.63 8.73
C GLY A 13 -3.57 11.00 7.27
N ILE A 14 -4.51 10.69 6.40
CA ILE A 14 -4.46 11.03 4.99
C ILE A 14 -5.06 12.42 4.75
N LYS A 15 -4.32 13.23 3.98
CA LYS A 15 -4.73 14.56 3.48
C LYS A 15 -5.35 14.44 2.09
N GLU A 16 -6.11 15.46 1.69
CA GLU A 16 -6.79 15.58 0.40
C GLU A 16 -5.89 15.41 -0.83
N ASP A 17 -4.60 15.72 -0.70
CA ASP A 17 -3.58 15.57 -1.75
C ASP A 17 -3.17 14.11 -2.02
N HIS A 18 -3.48 13.18 -1.12
CA HIS A 18 -3.07 11.79 -1.28
C HIS A 18 -3.90 11.07 -2.35
N ILE A 19 -3.23 10.29 -3.20
CA ILE A 19 -3.86 9.56 -4.32
C ILE A 19 -5.06 8.69 -3.89
N ASP A 20 -4.97 8.06 -2.72
CA ASP A 20 -6.04 7.21 -2.19
C ASP A 20 -7.12 7.98 -1.43
N TYR A 21 -6.95 9.28 -1.16
CA TYR A 21 -7.94 10.09 -0.44
C TYR A 21 -9.29 10.08 -1.15
N ARG A 22 -9.29 10.32 -2.47
CA ARG A 22 -10.53 10.34 -3.26
C ARG A 22 -11.22 8.97 -3.32
N LYS A 23 -10.44 7.88 -3.26
CA LYS A 23 -10.97 6.50 -3.21
C LYS A 23 -11.60 6.21 -1.85
N LEU A 24 -10.90 6.55 -0.77
CA LEU A 24 -11.34 6.35 0.61
C LEU A 24 -12.54 7.23 0.98
N GLN A 25 -12.61 8.44 0.41
CA GLN A 25 -13.75 9.34 0.58
C GLN A 25 -15.02 8.78 -0.10
N LYS A 26 -14.90 8.21 -1.30
CA LYS A 26 -16.03 7.56 -1.99
C LYS A 26 -16.46 6.26 -1.31
N ASN A 27 -15.49 5.48 -0.87
CA ASN A 27 -15.69 4.17 -0.25
C ASN A 27 -14.88 4.08 1.05
N PRO A 28 -15.47 4.31 2.23
CA PRO A 28 -14.75 4.25 3.51
C PRO A 28 -14.28 2.84 3.88
N LYS A 29 -14.79 1.81 3.19
CA LYS A 29 -14.33 0.41 3.30
C LYS A 29 -13.26 0.04 2.26
N ALA A 30 -12.79 0.99 1.44
CA ALA A 30 -11.75 0.72 0.46
C ALA A 30 -10.45 0.28 1.14
N VAL A 31 -9.75 -0.64 0.49
CA VAL A 31 -8.47 -1.14 0.97
C VAL A 31 -7.45 0.00 0.92
N TYR A 32 -6.84 0.29 2.07
CA TYR A 32 -5.71 1.20 2.17
C TYR A 32 -4.45 0.39 2.53
N ILE A 33 -3.36 0.68 1.83
CA ILE A 33 -2.04 0.11 2.10
C ILE A 33 -1.08 1.28 2.32
N CYS A 34 -0.40 1.29 3.46
CA CYS A 34 0.57 2.34 3.76
C CYS A 34 1.79 2.26 2.84
N THR A 35 2.48 3.39 2.67
CA THR A 35 3.66 3.50 1.80
C THR A 35 4.72 2.45 2.12
N LEU A 36 4.93 2.14 3.40
CA LEU A 36 5.90 1.13 3.83
C LEU A 36 5.52 -0.28 3.38
N CYS A 37 4.26 -0.69 3.60
CA CYS A 37 3.78 -2.01 3.19
C CYS A 37 3.74 -2.14 1.67
N MET A 38 3.39 -1.06 0.98
CA MET A 38 3.43 -1.01 -0.48
C MET A 38 4.87 -1.18 -0.99
N ALA A 39 5.84 -0.44 -0.43
CA ALA A 39 7.24 -0.56 -0.79
C ALA A 39 7.80 -1.98 -0.55
N ARG A 40 7.43 -2.63 0.56
CA ARG A 40 7.80 -4.02 0.84
C ARG A 40 7.23 -4.97 -0.20
N ALA A 41 5.93 -4.89 -0.47
CA ALA A 41 5.27 -5.72 -1.48
C ALA A 41 5.90 -5.55 -2.88
N PHE A 42 6.25 -4.31 -3.26
CA PHE A 42 6.97 -4.04 -4.50
C PHE A 42 8.37 -4.66 -4.52
N HIS A 43 9.10 -4.59 -3.41
CA HIS A 43 10.42 -5.20 -3.30
C HIS A 43 10.34 -6.72 -3.45
N GLU A 44 9.48 -7.37 -2.68
CA GLU A 44 9.26 -8.82 -2.72
C GLU A 44 8.85 -9.30 -4.12
N ALA A 45 7.92 -8.59 -4.77
CA ALA A 45 7.50 -8.91 -6.14
C ALA A 45 8.66 -8.80 -7.13
N LYS A 46 9.50 -7.77 -7.01
CA LYS A 46 10.67 -7.58 -7.86
C LYS A 46 11.74 -8.64 -7.63
N GLU A 47 11.94 -9.08 -6.39
CA GLU A 47 12.88 -10.15 -6.07
C GLU A 47 12.43 -11.51 -6.61
N GLY A 48 11.14 -11.84 -6.47
CA GLY A 48 10.56 -13.07 -7.02
C GLY A 48 10.56 -13.13 -8.56
N GLN A 49 10.64 -11.97 -9.22
CA GLN A 49 10.76 -11.86 -10.68
C GLN A 49 12.20 -11.92 -11.19
N LYS A 50 13.22 -11.97 -10.31
CA LYS A 50 14.61 -12.12 -10.76
C LYS A 50 14.73 -13.45 -11.50
N PRO A 51 15.17 -13.46 -12.77
CA PRO A 51 15.36 -14.71 -13.49
C PRO A 51 16.38 -15.56 -12.74
N ASN A 52 16.04 -16.82 -12.47
CA ASN A 52 17.02 -17.78 -11.99
C ASN A 52 18.17 -17.80 -12.99
N LYS A 53 19.38 -17.41 -12.55
CA LYS A 53 20.55 -17.54 -13.40
C LYS A 53 20.66 -19.01 -13.82
N PRO A 54 20.72 -19.32 -15.12
CA PRO A 54 21.09 -20.66 -15.54
C PRO A 54 22.48 -20.97 -14.95
N ILE A 55 22.58 -22.16 -14.35
CA ILE A 55 23.80 -22.71 -13.74
C ILE A 55 24.84 -22.95 -14.82
#